data_AF-A0A3B9PQP0-F1
#
_entry.id   AF-A0A3B9PQP0-F1
#
_cell.length_a   1.000
_cell.length_b   1.000
_cell.length_c   1.000
_cell.angle_alpha   90.00
_cell.angle_beta   90.00
_cell.angle_gamma   90.00
#
_symmetry.space_group_name_H-M   'P 1'
#
loop_
_entity.id
_entity.type
_entity.pdbx_description
1 polymer ?
#
loop_
_entity_poly.entity_id
_entity_poly.type
_entity_poly.pdbx_seq_one_letter_code
_entity_poly.pdbx_strand_id
1 'polypeptide(L)'
;MDTLTHALSGALVGRVLARRRAPAGGATATAATSGTASAARPVVPVWQMVAAGTVAATFPDLDFVLGWISELTYLRGHRGVTHSLILLPLWGLLIAWLLARFWQRGGRVAAGWRSFYPVVCAAIFVHILGDLITQFGTMILAPFSDQRFGWGTTFIIDLPFTGIILAGLLASALWRGSRVPATAA
;
A
#
# COMPACT_ATOMS: atom_id res chain seq x y z
N MET A 1 -3.22 2.33 13.92
CA MET A 1 -4.51 1.62 13.80
C MET A 1 -4.28 0.13 13.97
N ASP A 2 -5.32 -0.69 13.98
CA ASP A 2 -5.16 -2.14 13.91
C ASP A 2 -4.71 -2.60 12.50
N THR A 3 -4.07 -3.75 12.44
CA THR A 3 -3.48 -4.28 11.19
C THR A 3 -4.52 -4.59 10.11
N LEU A 4 -5.77 -4.91 10.48
CA LEU A 4 -6.84 -5.16 9.51
C LEU A 4 -7.21 -3.86 8.79
N THR A 5 -7.37 -2.76 9.53
CA THR A 5 -7.62 -1.43 8.97
C THR A 5 -6.52 -1.01 8.00
N HIS A 6 -5.27 -1.26 8.35
CA HIS A 6 -4.12 -1.00 7.46
C HIS A 6 -4.15 -1.87 6.20
N ALA A 7 -4.41 -3.18 6.34
CA ALA A 7 -4.52 -4.10 5.22
C ALA A 7 -5.63 -3.69 4.23
N LEU A 8 -6.79 -3.24 4.75
CA LEU A 8 -7.90 -2.71 3.95
C LEU A 8 -7.55 -1.38 3.28
N SER A 9 -6.85 -0.49 3.99
CA SER A 9 -6.34 0.77 3.42
C SER A 9 -5.37 0.50 2.26
N GLY A 10 -4.46 -0.46 2.42
CA GLY A 10 -3.56 -0.94 1.37
C GLY A 10 -4.31 -1.53 0.17
N ALA A 11 -5.35 -2.33 0.43
CA ALA A 11 -6.21 -2.88 -0.63
C ALA A 11 -6.86 -1.76 -1.46
N LEU A 12 -7.33 -0.70 -0.81
CA LEU A 12 -7.93 0.48 -1.45
C LEU A 12 -6.90 1.23 -2.30
N VAL A 13 -5.70 1.48 -1.78
CA VAL A 13 -4.58 2.07 -2.54
C VAL A 13 -4.28 1.25 -3.81
N GLY A 14 -4.20 -0.07 -3.66
CA GLY A 14 -4.00 -0.99 -4.79
C GLY A 14 -5.11 -0.89 -5.84
N ARG A 15 -6.37 -0.82 -5.41
CA ARG A 15 -7.54 -0.66 -6.30
C ARG A 15 -7.50 0.66 -7.07
N VAL A 16 -7.19 1.77 -6.38
CA VAL A 16 -7.12 3.11 -6.97
C VAL A 16 -5.99 3.19 -8.01
N LEU A 17 -4.80 2.72 -7.66
CA LEU A 17 -3.64 2.76 -8.56
C LEU A 17 -3.76 1.80 -9.74
N ALA A 18 -4.52 0.71 -9.60
CA ALA A 18 -4.85 -0.16 -10.72
C ALA A 18 -5.73 0.52 -11.76
N ARG A 19 -6.73 1.33 -11.34
CA ARG A 19 -7.61 2.08 -12.26
C ARG A 19 -6.84 3.10 -13.10
N ARG A 20 -5.85 3.78 -12.51
CA ARG A 20 -4.98 4.74 -13.23
C ARG A 20 -4.11 4.11 -14.32
N ARG A 21 -3.99 2.78 -14.34
CA ARG A 21 -3.20 2.02 -15.31
C ARG A 21 -4.04 1.27 -16.33
N ALA A 22 -5.37 1.24 -16.16
CA ALA A 22 -6.24 0.68 -17.18
C ALA A 22 -6.16 1.57 -18.43
N PRO A 23 -5.95 1.00 -19.63
CA PRO A 23 -6.01 1.79 -20.86
C PRO A 23 -7.37 2.46 -20.95
N ALA A 24 -7.39 3.77 -21.21
CA ALA A 24 -8.62 4.53 -21.38
C ALA A 24 -9.40 3.97 -22.58
N GLY A 25 -10.38 3.11 -22.33
CA GLY A 25 -11.30 2.65 -23.35
C GLY A 25 -12.30 3.74 -23.66
N GLY A 26 -12.14 4.45 -24.80
CA GLY A 26 -13.18 5.32 -25.35
C GLY A 26 -12.72 6.57 -26.13
N ALA A 27 -11.69 6.48 -26.98
CA ALA A 27 -11.45 7.52 -27.99
C ALA A 27 -11.13 6.88 -29.34
N THR A 28 -12.14 6.77 -30.20
CA THR A 28 -11.99 6.73 -31.64
C THR A 28 -11.29 8.01 -32.11
N ALA A 29 -10.08 7.90 -32.67
CA ALA A 29 -9.58 8.70 -33.80
C ALA A 29 -8.07 8.47 -34.03
N THR A 30 -7.77 7.98 -35.24
CA THR A 30 -6.63 8.34 -36.09
C THR A 30 -5.68 9.44 -35.58
N ALA A 31 -4.41 9.11 -35.35
CA ALA A 31 -3.27 9.97 -35.68
C ALA A 31 -1.97 9.17 -35.64
N ALA A 32 -1.22 9.26 -36.74
CA ALA A 32 0.07 8.64 -36.95
C ALA A 32 1.21 9.44 -36.28
N THR A 33 2.32 8.73 -36.05
CA THR A 33 3.71 9.23 -36.07
C THR A 33 4.13 10.27 -35.02
N SER A 34 4.69 9.79 -33.91
CA SER A 34 5.93 10.36 -33.35
C SER A 34 6.63 9.31 -32.49
N GLY A 35 7.88 9.02 -32.84
CA GLY A 35 8.70 8.02 -32.18
C GLY A 35 9.07 8.43 -30.76
N THR A 36 8.49 7.76 -29.78
CA THR A 36 9.20 7.16 -28.65
C THR A 36 8.44 5.89 -28.32
N ALA A 37 9.02 4.72 -28.59
CA ALA A 37 8.47 3.47 -28.10
C ALA A 37 8.66 3.44 -26.58
N SER A 38 7.79 4.15 -25.85
CA SER A 38 7.60 3.92 -24.42
C SER A 38 7.18 2.46 -24.31
N ALA A 39 8.12 1.60 -23.91
CA ALA A 39 7.88 0.18 -23.72
C ALA A 39 6.59 0.05 -22.90
N ALA A 40 5.53 -0.45 -23.54
CA ALA A 40 4.19 -0.49 -22.95
C ALA A 40 4.31 -1.12 -21.56
N ARG A 41 4.00 -0.33 -20.51
CA ARG A 41 4.13 -0.84 -19.14
C ARG A 41 3.28 -2.10 -19.02
N PRO A 42 3.86 -3.21 -18.56
CA PRO A 42 3.13 -4.46 -18.47
C PRO A 42 1.88 -4.27 -17.59
N VAL A 43 0.73 -4.64 -18.14
CA VAL A 43 -0.57 -4.48 -17.49
C VAL A 43 -0.65 -5.48 -16.34
N VAL A 44 -0.56 -4.99 -15.11
CA VAL A 44 -0.72 -5.80 -13.91
C VAL A 44 -2.22 -5.95 -13.62
N PRO A 45 -2.75 -7.18 -13.44
CA PRO A 45 -4.15 -7.39 -13.09
C PRO A 45 -4.54 -6.64 -11.82
N VAL A 46 -5.77 -6.10 -11.78
CA VAL A 46 -6.27 -5.31 -10.65
C VAL A 46 -6.14 -6.05 -9.32
N TRP A 47 -6.48 -7.34 -9.27
CA TRP A 47 -6.41 -8.12 -8.05
C TRP A 47 -4.98 -8.25 -7.50
N GLN A 48 -3.96 -8.27 -8.38
CA GLN A 48 -2.56 -8.30 -7.95
C GLN A 48 -2.12 -6.96 -7.38
N MET A 49 -2.62 -5.85 -7.94
CA MET A 49 -2.39 -4.51 -7.38
C MET A 49 -3.05 -4.37 -6.00
N VAL A 50 -4.27 -4.88 -5.84
CA VAL A 50 -4.97 -4.93 -4.55
C VAL A 50 -4.18 -5.78 -3.55
N ALA A 51 -3.80 -7.01 -3.93
CA ALA A 51 -3.01 -7.89 -3.07
C ALA A 51 -1.64 -7.29 -2.70
N ALA A 52 -0.95 -6.68 -3.66
CA ALA A 52 0.31 -5.99 -3.40
C ALA A 52 0.15 -4.84 -2.42
N GLY A 53 -0.91 -4.04 -2.55
CA GLY A 53 -1.23 -2.97 -1.61
C GLY A 53 -1.55 -3.50 -0.21
N THR A 54 -2.37 -4.56 -0.10
CA THR A 54 -2.68 -5.23 1.16
C THR A 54 -1.41 -5.74 1.86
N VAL A 55 -0.59 -6.53 1.16
CA VAL A 55 0.66 -7.08 1.72
C VAL A 55 1.61 -5.97 2.14
N ALA A 56 1.76 -4.93 1.33
CA ALA A 56 2.63 -3.81 1.64
C ALA A 56 2.14 -2.99 2.85
N ALA A 57 0.84 -2.80 3.02
CA ALA A 57 0.29 -2.16 4.20
C ALA A 57 0.35 -3.05 5.45
N THR A 58 0.37 -4.38 5.33
CA THR A 58 0.57 -5.25 6.50
C THR A 58 2.05 -5.33 6.93
N PHE A 59 2.99 -5.01 6.04
CA PHE A 59 4.43 -5.17 6.30
C PHE A 59 4.92 -4.45 7.55
N PRO A 60 4.59 -3.17 7.83
CA PRO A 60 5.18 -2.48 8.97
C PRO A 60 4.91 -3.15 10.32
N ASP A 61 3.71 -3.71 10.49
CA ASP A 61 3.28 -4.41 11.71
C ASP A 61 3.94 -5.79 11.88
N LEU A 62 4.69 -6.29 10.89
CA LEU A 62 5.49 -7.51 11.05
C LEU A 62 6.61 -7.34 12.09
N ASP A 63 6.82 -6.14 12.63
CA ASP A 63 7.70 -5.90 13.77
C ASP A 63 7.27 -6.63 15.06
N PHE A 64 6.07 -7.23 15.11
CA PHE A 64 5.68 -8.14 16.19
C PHE A 64 6.68 -9.30 16.39
N VAL A 65 7.43 -9.68 15.35
CA VAL A 65 8.47 -10.72 15.43
C VAL A 65 9.60 -10.35 16.40
N LEU A 66 9.79 -9.07 16.70
CA LEU A 66 10.73 -8.62 17.74
C LEU A 66 10.37 -9.20 19.12
N GLY A 67 9.09 -9.52 19.36
CA GLY A 67 8.63 -10.17 20.58
C GLY A 67 9.14 -11.59 20.75
N TRP A 68 9.54 -12.26 19.66
CA TRP A 68 10.20 -13.57 19.74
C TRP A 68 11.63 -13.49 20.30
N ILE A 69 12.24 -12.31 20.28
CA ILE A 69 13.56 -12.06 20.88
C ILE A 69 13.38 -11.74 22.37
N SER A 70 12.63 -10.68 22.68
CA SER A 70 12.21 -10.34 24.04
C SER A 70 11.09 -9.30 24.02
N GLU A 71 10.32 -9.22 25.11
CA GLU A 71 9.32 -8.18 25.28
C GLU A 71 9.94 -6.78 25.26
N LEU A 72 11.11 -6.59 25.88
CA LEU A 72 11.81 -5.31 25.87
C LEU A 72 12.26 -4.91 24.47
N THR A 73 12.72 -5.86 23.65
CA THR A 73 13.09 -5.61 22.25
C THR A 73 11.88 -5.19 21.43
N TYR A 74 10.74 -5.86 21.63
CA TYR A 74 9.48 -5.46 21.01
C TYR A 74 9.06 -4.05 21.44
N LEU A 75 8.98 -3.76 22.74
CA LEU A 75 8.54 -2.44 23.22
C LEU A 75 9.46 -1.29 22.75
N ARG A 76 10.77 -1.55 22.64
CA ARG A 76 11.72 -0.55 22.12
C ARG A 76 11.63 -0.39 20.61
N GLY A 77 11.55 -1.48 19.87
CA GLY A 77 11.61 -1.48 18.40
C GLY A 77 10.25 -1.37 17.69
N HIS A 78 9.14 -1.59 18.39
CA HIS A 78 7.80 -1.54 17.81
C HIS A 78 7.46 -0.12 17.35
N ARG A 79 6.91 -0.03 16.13
CA ARG A 79 6.73 1.20 15.36
C ARG A 79 8.03 1.95 15.08
N GLY A 80 9.11 1.18 14.91
CA GLY A 80 10.47 1.64 14.70
C GLY A 80 10.86 1.64 13.23
N VAL A 81 11.90 0.86 12.92
CA VAL A 81 12.56 0.76 11.61
C VAL A 81 11.59 0.41 10.47
N THR A 82 10.57 -0.40 10.74
CA THR A 82 9.53 -0.83 9.79
C THR A 82 8.54 0.28 9.44
N HIS A 83 8.39 1.29 10.30
CA HIS A 83 7.47 2.44 10.13
C HIS A 83 8.22 3.74 9.78
N SER A 84 9.49 3.64 9.40
CA SER A 84 10.32 4.79 9.04
C SER A 84 9.95 5.35 7.66
N LEU A 85 9.73 6.67 7.58
CA LEU A 85 9.58 7.39 6.31
C LEU A 85 10.90 7.47 5.54
N ILE A 86 12.03 7.45 6.26
CA ILE A 86 13.37 7.51 5.68
C ILE A 86 13.70 6.18 4.99
N LEU A 87 13.34 5.06 5.61
CA LEU A 87 13.56 3.71 5.06
C LEU A 87 12.44 3.26 4.12
N LEU A 88 11.33 4.01 4.03
CA LEU A 88 10.20 3.69 3.16
C LEU A 88 10.62 3.38 1.71
N PRO A 89 11.50 4.15 1.03
CA PRO A 89 11.94 3.81 -0.32
C PRO A 89 12.68 2.47 -0.39
N LEU A 90 13.47 2.14 0.63
CA LEU A 90 14.22 0.89 0.71
C LEU A 90 13.28 -0.31 0.92
N TRP A 91 12.37 -0.21 1.90
CA TRP A 91 11.34 -1.23 2.14
C TRP A 91 10.42 -1.40 0.94
N GLY A 92 10.03 -0.29 0.32
CA GLY A 92 9.23 -0.27 -0.89
C GLY A 92 9.91 -1.00 -2.04
N LEU A 93 11.22 -0.82 -2.22
CA LEU A 93 11.99 -1.51 -3.25
C LEU A 93 12.08 -3.00 -2.95
N LEU A 94 12.42 -3.38 -1.72
CA LEU A 94 12.53 -4.78 -1.29
C LEU A 94 11.23 -5.54 -1.53
N ILE A 95 10.11 -5.01 -1.02
CA ILE A 95 8.81 -5.68 -1.13
C ILE A 95 8.35 -5.71 -2.59
N ALA A 96 8.48 -4.62 -3.34
CA ALA A 96 8.12 -4.62 -4.77
C ALA A 96 8.94 -5.63 -5.58
N TRP A 97 10.21 -5.81 -5.24
CA TRP A 97 11.07 -6.82 -5.86
C TRP A 97 10.64 -8.25 -5.50
N LEU A 98 10.37 -8.52 -4.21
CA LEU A 98 9.89 -9.83 -3.74
C LEU A 98 8.56 -10.20 -4.41
N LEU A 99 7.61 -9.27 -4.46
CA LEU A 99 6.32 -9.47 -5.11
C LEU A 99 6.50 -9.75 -6.61
N ALA A 100 7.30 -8.93 -7.32
CA ALA A 100 7.57 -9.17 -8.74
C ALA A 100 8.15 -10.57 -8.97
N ARG A 101 9.11 -11.00 -8.15
CA ARG A 101 9.72 -12.33 -8.27
C ARG A 101 8.74 -13.46 -7.97
N PHE A 102 7.87 -13.28 -6.96
CA PHE A 102 6.84 -14.24 -6.60
C PHE A 102 5.84 -14.47 -7.75
N TRP A 103 5.33 -13.39 -8.35
CA TRP A 103 4.37 -13.49 -9.45
C TRP A 103 5.01 -13.94 -10.78
N GLN A 104 6.26 -13.58 -11.03
CA GLN A 104 7.02 -14.08 -12.19
C GLN A 104 7.24 -15.59 -12.11
N ARG A 105 7.67 -16.10 -10.95
CA ARG A 105 7.86 -17.55 -10.72
C ARG A 105 6.56 -18.35 -10.88
N GLY A 106 5.43 -17.76 -10.52
CA GLY A 106 4.12 -18.39 -10.69
C GLY A 106 3.57 -18.33 -12.12
N GLY A 107 4.30 -17.76 -13.09
CA GLY A 107 3.82 -17.58 -14.47
C GLY A 107 2.68 -16.56 -14.61
N ARG A 108 2.45 -15.73 -13.58
CA ARG A 108 1.24 -14.91 -13.48
C ARG A 108 1.39 -13.51 -14.04
N VAL A 109 2.61 -12.96 -14.16
CA VAL A 109 2.84 -11.59 -14.66
C VAL A 109 4.26 -11.42 -15.23
N ALA A 110 4.36 -10.73 -16.37
CA ALA A 110 5.63 -10.31 -16.99
C ALA A 110 6.16 -8.94 -16.49
N ALA A 111 5.52 -8.37 -15.47
CA ALA A 111 5.87 -7.08 -14.92
C ALA A 111 7.01 -7.15 -13.91
N GLY A 112 8.01 -6.28 -14.08
CA GLY A 112 9.08 -6.10 -13.10
C GLY A 112 8.65 -5.31 -11.87
N TRP A 113 9.57 -5.22 -10.89
CA TRP A 113 9.38 -4.52 -9.61
C TRP A 113 8.88 -3.07 -9.76
N ARG A 114 9.25 -2.38 -10.85
CA ARG A 114 8.80 -1.01 -11.19
C ARG A 114 7.27 -0.88 -11.30
N SER A 115 6.58 -1.97 -11.61
CA SER A 115 5.12 -1.98 -11.63
C SER A 115 4.53 -2.02 -10.22
N PHE A 116 5.18 -2.69 -9.26
CA PHE A 116 4.67 -2.79 -7.88
C PHE A 116 5.18 -1.65 -6.99
N TYR A 117 6.35 -1.10 -7.27
CA TYR A 117 7.00 -0.08 -6.43
C TYR A 117 6.07 1.07 -5.97
N PRO A 118 5.34 1.78 -6.84
CA PRO A 118 4.51 2.90 -6.40
C PRO A 118 3.30 2.47 -5.55
N VAL A 119 2.72 1.28 -5.78
CA VAL A 119 1.61 0.79 -4.95
C VAL A 119 2.11 0.36 -3.57
N VAL A 120 3.29 -0.28 -3.53
CA VAL A 120 3.94 -0.68 -2.28
C VAL A 120 4.31 0.55 -1.45
N CYS A 121 5.00 1.53 -2.02
CA CYS A 121 5.38 2.75 -1.31
C CYS A 121 4.15 3.52 -0.81
N ALA A 122 3.11 3.64 -1.64
CA ALA A 122 1.88 4.33 -1.23
C ALA A 122 1.15 3.58 -0.10
N ALA A 123 1.12 2.24 -0.13
CA ALA A 123 0.50 1.44 0.92
C ALA A 123 1.26 1.53 2.25
N ILE A 124 2.59 1.43 2.24
CA ILE A 124 3.43 1.63 3.44
C ILE A 124 3.27 3.06 3.97
N PHE A 125 3.23 4.05 3.08
CA PHE A 125 3.02 5.45 3.48
C PHE A 125 1.67 5.64 4.18
N VAL A 126 0.59 5.10 3.61
CA VAL A 126 -0.76 5.17 4.21
C VAL A 126 -0.80 4.46 5.55
N HIS A 127 -0.11 3.33 5.71
CA HIS A 127 0.07 2.68 7.01
C HIS A 127 0.70 3.63 8.04
N ILE A 128 1.86 4.20 7.72
CA ILE A 128 2.59 5.10 8.63
C ILE A 128 1.72 6.32 8.98
N LEU A 129 1.00 6.88 8.00
CA LEU A 129 0.07 7.98 8.24
C LEU A 129 -1.08 7.56 9.19
N GLY A 130 -1.63 6.37 8.98
CA GLY A 130 -2.67 5.79 9.85
C GLY A 130 -2.19 5.52 11.27
N ASP A 131 -0.89 5.30 11.48
CA ASP A 131 -0.31 5.21 12.82
C ASP A 131 -0.01 6.59 13.43
N LEU A 132 0.40 7.58 12.63
CA LEU A 132 0.63 8.95 13.08
C LEU A 132 -0.62 9.65 13.62
N ILE A 133 -1.80 9.35 13.07
CA ILE A 133 -3.07 9.91 13.59
C ILE A 133 -3.46 9.31 14.96
N THR A 134 -2.81 8.24 15.41
CA THR A 134 -3.03 7.62 16.73
C THR A 134 -2.10 8.18 17.81
N GLN A 135 -2.36 7.88 19.08
CA GLN A 135 -1.55 8.36 20.22
C GLN A 135 -0.29 7.51 20.52
N PHE A 136 -0.10 6.37 19.86
CA PHE A 136 0.83 5.32 20.32
C PHE A 136 2.29 5.54 19.90
N GLY A 137 2.58 6.62 19.18
CA GLY A 137 3.94 7.07 18.91
C GLY A 137 4.69 6.21 17.88
N THR A 138 5.02 6.80 16.74
CA THR A 138 5.66 6.16 15.58
C THR A 138 7.02 6.80 15.30
N MET A 139 8.09 6.02 15.15
CA MET A 139 9.46 6.50 14.92
C MET A 139 9.72 6.75 13.43
N ILE A 140 9.05 7.75 12.85
CA ILE A 140 9.14 8.03 11.41
C ILE A 140 10.55 8.42 10.93
N LEU A 141 11.43 8.84 11.85
CA LEU A 141 12.81 9.25 11.60
C LEU A 141 13.85 8.15 11.90
N ALA A 142 13.41 6.93 12.24
CA ALA A 142 14.33 5.81 12.42
C ALA A 142 15.13 5.55 11.11
N PRO A 143 16.40 5.12 11.17
CA PRO A 143 17.17 4.79 12.36
C PRO A 143 17.95 5.97 12.95
N PHE A 144 17.74 7.19 12.46
CA PHE A 144 18.52 8.36 12.91
C PHE A 144 17.98 8.98 14.21
N SER A 145 16.70 8.75 14.51
CA SER A 145 16.07 9.20 15.75
C SER A 145 15.00 8.21 16.21
N ASP A 146 14.99 7.95 17.52
CA ASP A 146 14.01 7.13 18.21
C ASP A 146 12.82 7.98 18.74
N GLN A 147 12.72 9.24 18.31
CA GLN A 147 11.61 10.11 18.67
C GLN A 147 10.28 9.53 18.14
N ARG A 148 9.30 9.40 19.03
CA ARG A 148 7.96 8.88 18.73
C ARG A 148 6.99 10.02 18.43
N PHE A 149 6.38 9.99 17.25
CA PHE A 149 5.42 11.00 16.80
C PHE A 149 3.99 10.43 16.81
N GLY A 150 3.02 11.22 17.25
CA GLY A 150 1.60 10.88 17.20
C GLY A 150 0.73 12.11 17.43
N TRP A 151 -0.31 12.28 16.62
CA TRP A 151 -1.26 13.41 16.73
C TRP A 151 -2.39 13.12 17.70
N GLY A 152 -2.68 11.85 17.99
CA GLY A 152 -3.66 11.47 19.01
C GLY A 152 -5.11 11.83 18.66
N THR A 153 -5.46 11.92 17.38
CA THR A 153 -6.82 12.26 16.93
C THR A 153 -7.76 11.06 16.87
N THR A 154 -7.20 9.84 16.87
CA THR A 154 -7.97 8.61 16.60
C THR A 154 -7.53 7.46 17.51
N PHE A 155 -8.47 6.58 17.88
CA PHE A 155 -8.19 5.35 18.64
C PHE A 155 -7.50 4.28 17.77
N ILE A 156 -6.89 3.26 18.38
CA ILE A 156 -6.28 2.13 17.61
C ILE A 156 -7.34 1.37 16.83
N ILE A 157 -8.45 1.02 17.50
CA ILE A 157 -9.57 0.29 16.91
C ILE A 157 -10.66 1.32 16.61
N ASP A 158 -10.76 1.71 15.35
CA ASP A 158 -11.76 2.67 14.87
C ASP A 158 -12.73 1.96 13.91
N LEU A 159 -13.83 1.45 14.46
CA LEU A 159 -14.88 0.74 13.70
C LEU A 159 -15.50 1.64 12.62
N PRO A 160 -15.84 2.92 12.88
CA PRO A 160 -16.26 3.85 11.84
C PRO A 160 -15.29 3.94 10.66
N PHE A 161 -14.00 4.17 10.92
CA PHE A 161 -13.00 4.31 9.86
C PHE A 161 -12.84 3.01 9.05
N THR A 162 -12.76 1.88 9.75
CA THR A 162 -12.73 0.54 9.14
C THR A 162 -13.96 0.31 8.27
N GLY A 163 -15.14 0.68 8.77
CA GLY A 163 -16.43 0.53 8.11
C GLY A 163 -16.52 1.33 6.81
N ILE A 164 -16.01 2.56 6.79
CA ILE A 164 -15.97 3.42 5.58
C ILE A 164 -15.11 2.77 4.49
N ILE A 165 -13.92 2.28 4.84
CA ILE A 165 -13.03 1.61 3.87
C ILE A 165 -13.68 0.35 3.32
N LEU A 166 -14.25 -0.47 4.21
CA LEU A 166 -14.92 -1.71 3.82
C LEU A 166 -16.12 -1.43 2.90
N ALA A 167 -16.95 -0.44 3.24
CA ALA A 167 -18.09 -0.02 2.42
C ALA A 167 -17.63 0.45 1.03
N GLY A 168 -16.57 1.26 0.95
CA GLY A 168 -16.00 1.71 -0.33
C GLY A 168 -15.46 0.57 -1.19
N LEU A 169 -14.77 -0.40 -0.57
CA LEU A 169 -14.27 -1.59 -1.26
C LEU A 169 -15.41 -2.49 -1.76
N LEU A 170 -16.43 -2.72 -0.93
CA LEU A 170 -17.62 -3.50 -1.30
C LEU A 170 -18.39 -2.80 -2.42
N ALA A 171 -18.66 -1.50 -2.31
CA ALA A 171 -19.28 -0.71 -3.37
C ALA A 171 -18.49 -0.80 -4.68
N SER A 172 -17.15 -0.71 -4.63
CA SER A 172 -16.29 -0.86 -5.81
C SER A 172 -16.34 -2.25 -6.45
N ALA A 173 -16.56 -3.29 -5.64
CA ALA A 173 -16.63 -4.69 -6.07
C ALA A 173 -18.01 -5.07 -6.63
N LEU A 174 -19.08 -4.49 -6.08
CA LEU A 174 -20.46 -4.73 -6.49
C LEU A 174 -20.86 -3.85 -7.67
N TRP A 175 -20.40 -2.59 -7.72
CA TRP A 175 -20.77 -1.61 -8.75
C TRP A 175 -19.75 -1.55 -9.90
N ARG A 176 -19.49 -2.69 -10.55
CA ARG A 176 -18.45 -2.82 -11.61
C ARG A 176 -18.72 -1.99 -12.87
N GLY A 177 -19.91 -1.40 -13.02
CA GLY A 177 -20.34 -0.63 -14.19
C GLY A 177 -20.36 0.90 -14.05
N SER A 178 -20.09 1.48 -12.87
CA SER A 178 -20.12 2.94 -12.71
C SER A 178 -18.74 3.57 -12.97
N ARG A 179 -18.72 4.61 -13.83
CA ARG A 179 -17.55 5.45 -14.12
C ARG A 179 -17.12 6.33 -12.94
N VAL A 180 -17.89 6.35 -11.85
CA VAL A 180 -17.58 7.13 -10.65
C VAL A 180 -16.54 6.38 -9.81
N PRO A 181 -15.39 7.00 -9.48
CA PRO A 181 -14.43 6.38 -8.57
C PRO A 181 -15.02 6.30 -7.16
N ALA A 182 -14.81 5.17 -6.48
CA ALA A 182 -15.21 4.95 -5.09
C ALA A 182 -14.50 5.88 -4.07
N THR A 183 -13.72 6.85 -4.55
CA THR A 183 -13.02 7.88 -3.76
C THR A 183 -13.81 9.18 -3.66
N ALA A 184 -15.08 9.19 -4.10
CA ALA A 184 -15.94 10.37 -4.14
C ALA A 184 -16.99 10.41 -3.01
N ALA A 185 -16.81 9.63 -1.96
CA ALA A 185 -17.63 9.65 -0.76
C ALA A 185 -16.76 10.02 0.45
#